data_AF-A0A2N5SZN4-F1
#
_entry.id   AF-A0A2N5SZN4-F1
#
_cell.length_a   1.000
_cell.length_b   1.000
_cell.length_c   1.000
_cell.angle_alpha   90.00
_cell.angle_beta   90.00
_cell.angle_gamma   90.00
#
_symmetry.space_group_name_H-M   'P 1'
#
loop_
_entity.id
_entity.type
_entity.pdbx_description
1 polymer ?
#
loop_
_entity_poly.entity_id
_entity_poly.type
_entity_poly.pdbx_seq_one_letter_code
_entity_poly.pdbx_strand_id
1 'polypeptide(L)'
;MASNADAHNSTKLPIPDLPEVGHTVDYDDNPRSEGSRRHYADNSHPSEAGGLVLKFKSYTRVFWAEFFGTAILALFGTAANNQVALSNSSAVSNAPAGTYLSVAFGWALAVMLGVYVSAGVSGGHINPAITLAMAIFRGFPWKKVPIYWAAQLTGSVTGAALVYWNYRHAIDLYEGGGGARTIEKTGALFFTSSLPYVSNFNCFYNEFLMTAILMIFVVAVGDNGNAAPPKNMGPIVIFWVVFGLAATLGMQTSFSLNPARDLGPRLVTWFAGYGSHVWSIRSHYWFVVAILGPVCGAIVGAFIYDFFIATNQVTCALHGHNSLPSFLSKVIPGRRNRQEHHNGLEAGEA
;
A
#
# COMPACT_ATOMS: atom_id res chain seq x y z
N MET A 1 33.70 54.11 12.36
CA MET A 1 32.94 55.36 12.54
C MET A 1 31.65 55.24 11.74
N ALA A 2 30.51 55.44 12.42
CA ALA A 2 29.13 55.73 11.97
C ALA A 2 28.56 54.97 10.73
N SER A 3 27.50 54.16 10.82
CA SER A 3 26.09 54.36 11.26
C SER A 3 25.17 55.00 10.21
N ASN A 4 23.98 54.39 10.12
CA ASN A 4 22.69 54.80 9.50
C ASN A 4 22.50 54.41 8.03
N ALA A 5 21.63 53.44 7.70
CA ALA A 5 20.15 53.38 7.82
C ALA A 5 19.46 54.25 6.75
N ASP A 6 18.73 53.60 5.84
CA ASP A 6 17.46 54.13 5.31
C ASP A 6 16.64 53.08 4.57
N ALA A 7 15.33 53.32 4.60
CA ALA A 7 14.22 52.39 4.49
C ALA A 7 13.67 52.18 3.06
N HIS A 8 12.89 51.09 2.94
CA HIS A 8 11.78 50.80 2.01
C HIS A 8 11.55 51.71 0.78
N ASN A 9 11.59 51.10 -0.42
CA ASN A 9 10.54 51.31 -1.42
C ASN A 9 10.44 50.12 -2.39
N SER A 10 9.35 49.35 -2.31
CA SER A 10 9.05 48.24 -3.22
C SER A 10 8.22 48.74 -4.41
N THR A 11 8.84 48.86 -5.58
CA THR A 11 8.13 49.14 -6.83
C THR A 11 7.46 47.86 -7.35
N LYS A 12 6.13 47.81 -7.28
CA LYS A 12 5.28 46.82 -7.98
C LYS A 12 5.30 47.10 -9.47
N LEU A 13 5.53 46.07 -10.28
CA LEU A 13 5.39 46.10 -11.74
C LEU A 13 3.89 46.03 -12.14
N PRO A 14 3.45 46.68 -13.25
CA PRO A 14 2.05 46.71 -13.65
C PRO A 14 1.62 45.41 -14.35
N ILE A 15 0.41 44.93 -14.03
CA ILE A 15 -0.28 43.84 -14.72
C ILE A 15 -1.18 44.47 -15.80
N PRO A 16 -1.16 44.01 -17.07
CA PRO A 16 -2.04 44.54 -18.11
C PRO A 16 -3.48 44.01 -17.98
N ASP A 17 -4.45 44.90 -18.20
CA ASP A 17 -5.89 44.64 -18.14
C ASP A 17 -6.36 43.68 -19.25
N LEU A 18 -7.16 42.68 -18.88
CA LEU A 18 -7.90 41.83 -19.80
C LEU A 18 -9.37 42.27 -19.87
N PRO A 19 -10.01 42.25 -21.05
CA PRO A 19 -11.35 42.80 -21.26
C PRO A 19 -12.45 41.96 -20.59
N GLU A 20 -13.42 42.64 -19.97
CA GLU A 20 -14.65 42.05 -19.45
C GLU A 20 -15.51 41.46 -20.57
N VAL A 21 -15.90 40.20 -20.43
CA VAL A 21 -16.96 39.57 -21.24
C VAL A 21 -18.07 39.16 -20.30
N GLY A 22 -19.15 39.94 -20.30
CA GLY A 22 -20.38 39.64 -19.57
C GLY A 22 -21.19 38.57 -20.29
N HIS A 23 -21.61 37.54 -19.56
CA HIS A 23 -22.80 36.75 -19.89
C HIS A 23 -23.48 36.34 -18.59
N THR A 24 -24.65 36.94 -18.35
CA THR A 24 -25.66 36.49 -17.40
C THR A 24 -26.22 35.15 -17.88
N VAL A 25 -26.23 34.14 -17.01
CA VAL A 25 -26.96 32.89 -17.26
C VAL A 25 -28.13 32.85 -16.27
N ASP A 26 -29.34 32.93 -16.83
CA ASP A 26 -30.62 32.82 -16.13
C ASP A 26 -30.79 31.42 -15.52
N TYR A 27 -31.28 31.39 -14.27
CA TYR A 27 -31.80 30.17 -13.64
C TYR A 27 -33.23 29.95 -14.15
N ASP A 28 -33.40 29.03 -15.10
CA ASP A 28 -34.73 28.57 -15.54
C ASP A 28 -35.17 27.37 -14.68
N ASP A 29 -36.12 27.63 -13.78
CA ASP A 29 -36.98 26.63 -13.15
C ASP A 29 -38.06 26.18 -14.17
N ASN A 30 -38.09 24.90 -14.56
CA ASN A 30 -39.32 24.32 -15.10
C ASN A 30 -39.46 22.81 -14.80
N PRO A 31 -40.55 22.38 -14.12
CA PRO A 31 -40.84 20.97 -13.87
C PRO A 31 -41.64 20.32 -15.03
N ARG A 32 -41.38 19.01 -15.22
CA ARG A 32 -42.14 18.01 -16.00
C ARG A 32 -41.94 17.99 -17.53
N SER A 33 -41.35 16.89 -18.02
CA SER A 33 -42.00 16.08 -19.07
C SER A 33 -41.64 14.60 -18.90
N GLU A 34 -42.66 13.81 -18.59
CA GLU A 34 -42.67 12.36 -18.77
C GLU A 34 -42.62 12.04 -20.27
N GLY A 35 -41.92 10.97 -20.63
CA GLY A 35 -42.10 10.32 -21.94
C GLY A 35 -40.85 10.23 -22.80
N SER A 36 -39.97 9.25 -22.53
CA SER A 36 -39.52 8.26 -23.52
C SER A 36 -38.46 7.33 -22.88
N ARG A 37 -38.89 6.34 -22.09
CA ARG A 37 -38.04 5.18 -21.78
C ARG A 37 -38.00 4.30 -23.04
N ARG A 38 -36.97 4.47 -23.87
CA ARG A 38 -36.63 3.45 -24.88
C ARG A 38 -36.16 2.20 -24.15
N HIS A 39 -37.03 1.18 -24.12
CA HIS A 39 -36.64 -0.19 -23.81
C HIS A 39 -35.68 -0.69 -24.89
N TYR A 40 -34.38 -0.69 -24.61
CA TYR A 40 -33.46 -1.62 -25.25
C TYR A 40 -33.58 -2.95 -24.50
N ALA A 41 -34.47 -3.81 -24.97
CA ALA A 41 -34.44 -5.22 -24.61
C ALA A 41 -33.28 -5.86 -25.39
N ASP A 42 -32.07 -5.81 -24.81
CA ASP A 42 -30.95 -6.61 -25.27
C ASP A 42 -31.21 -8.08 -24.86
N ASN A 43 -31.88 -8.81 -25.76
CA ASN A 43 -32.09 -10.26 -25.66
C ASN A 43 -30.91 -11.04 -26.26
N SER A 44 -29.66 -10.58 -26.05
CA SER A 44 -28.51 -11.46 -26.23
C SER A 44 -28.37 -12.33 -24.98
N HIS A 45 -28.85 -13.58 -25.07
CA HIS A 45 -28.40 -14.61 -24.13
C HIS A 45 -26.87 -14.64 -24.20
N PRO A 46 -26.14 -14.38 -23.10
CA PRO A 46 -24.70 -14.60 -23.10
C PRO A 46 -24.51 -16.05 -23.51
N SER A 47 -23.73 -16.31 -24.56
CA SER A 47 -23.34 -17.69 -24.90
C SER A 47 -22.91 -18.40 -23.61
N GLU A 48 -23.28 -19.66 -23.41
CA GLU A 48 -22.96 -20.35 -22.15
C GLU A 48 -21.46 -20.27 -21.79
N ALA A 49 -20.59 -20.18 -22.81
CA ALA A 49 -19.17 -19.86 -22.69
C ALA A 49 -18.89 -18.45 -22.13
N GLY A 50 -19.61 -17.42 -22.58
CA GLY A 50 -19.59 -16.08 -21.99
C GLY A 50 -20.08 -16.07 -20.55
N GLY A 51 -21.09 -16.89 -20.21
CA GLY A 51 -21.58 -17.09 -18.85
C GLY A 51 -20.54 -17.72 -17.92
N LEU A 52 -19.81 -18.74 -18.38
CA LEU A 52 -18.74 -19.39 -17.61
C LEU A 52 -17.55 -18.45 -17.39
N VAL A 53 -17.10 -17.74 -18.42
CA VAL A 53 -16.00 -16.76 -18.32
C VAL A 53 -16.37 -15.61 -17.40
N LEU A 54 -17.61 -15.10 -17.47
CA LEU A 54 -18.09 -14.04 -16.58
C LEU A 54 -18.24 -14.53 -15.13
N LYS A 55 -18.71 -15.77 -14.90
CA LYS A 55 -18.78 -16.39 -13.58
C LYS A 55 -17.38 -16.64 -13.00
N PHE A 56 -16.47 -17.26 -13.76
CA PHE A 56 -15.08 -17.45 -13.37
C PHE A 56 -14.39 -16.12 -13.06
N LYS A 57 -14.59 -15.10 -13.91
CA LYS A 57 -14.13 -13.73 -13.64
C LYS A 57 -14.71 -13.22 -12.32
N SER A 58 -16.01 -13.36 -12.08
CA SER A 58 -16.64 -12.88 -10.83
C SER A 58 -16.05 -13.55 -9.58
N TYR A 59 -15.85 -14.87 -9.61
CA TYR A 59 -15.31 -15.62 -8.47
C TYR A 59 -13.80 -15.45 -8.24
N THR A 60 -13.01 -15.17 -9.28
CA THR A 60 -11.53 -15.08 -9.18
C THR A 60 -10.97 -13.66 -9.29
N ARG A 61 -11.81 -12.67 -9.61
CA ARG A 61 -11.44 -11.24 -9.78
C ARG A 61 -10.56 -10.70 -8.65
N VAL A 62 -10.90 -11.07 -7.42
CA VAL A 62 -10.18 -10.60 -6.22
C VAL A 62 -8.76 -11.17 -6.16
N PHE A 63 -8.59 -12.46 -6.49
CA PHE A 63 -7.28 -13.09 -6.59
C PHE A 63 -6.44 -12.36 -7.66
N TRP A 64 -6.98 -12.15 -8.86
CA TRP A 64 -6.24 -11.52 -9.94
C TRP A 64 -5.92 -10.04 -9.66
N ALA A 65 -6.81 -9.31 -9.00
CA ALA A 65 -6.54 -7.93 -8.59
C ALA A 65 -5.34 -7.85 -7.64
N GLU A 66 -5.31 -8.66 -6.59
CA GLU A 66 -4.17 -8.73 -5.67
C GLU A 66 -2.91 -9.26 -6.35
N PHE A 67 -3.04 -10.25 -7.24
CA PHE A 67 -1.92 -10.79 -8.02
C PHE A 67 -1.26 -9.70 -8.88
N PHE A 68 -2.03 -8.98 -9.70
CA PHE A 68 -1.48 -7.95 -10.58
C PHE A 68 -0.99 -6.74 -9.79
N GLY A 69 -1.69 -6.36 -8.72
CA GLY A 69 -1.25 -5.30 -7.81
C GLY A 69 0.11 -5.61 -7.18
N THR A 70 0.28 -6.82 -6.63
CA THR A 70 1.56 -7.24 -6.03
C THR A 70 2.64 -7.56 -7.07
N ALA A 71 2.27 -7.99 -8.28
CA ALA A 71 3.22 -8.16 -9.39
C ALA A 71 3.81 -6.82 -9.82
N ILE A 72 2.99 -5.76 -9.95
CA ILE A 72 3.47 -4.40 -10.22
C ILE A 72 4.37 -3.90 -9.08
N LEU A 73 3.97 -4.14 -7.83
CA LEU A 73 4.78 -3.82 -6.65
C LEU A 73 6.19 -4.42 -6.74
N ALA A 74 6.27 -5.73 -6.96
CA ALA A 74 7.55 -6.43 -7.02
C ALA A 74 8.35 -6.05 -8.27
N LEU A 75 7.70 -5.86 -9.41
CA LEU A 75 8.34 -5.50 -10.67
C LEU A 75 9.01 -4.13 -10.57
N PHE A 76 8.26 -3.08 -10.23
CA PHE A 76 8.84 -1.73 -10.17
C PHE A 76 9.88 -1.60 -9.06
N GLY A 77 9.61 -2.19 -7.90
CA GLY A 77 10.52 -2.15 -6.76
C GLY A 77 11.85 -2.85 -7.03
N THR A 78 11.82 -4.11 -7.47
CA THR A 78 13.06 -4.85 -7.77
C THR A 78 13.77 -4.32 -9.01
N ALA A 79 13.04 -3.76 -10.00
CA ALA A 79 13.66 -3.09 -11.14
C ALA A 79 14.42 -1.83 -10.70
N ALA A 80 13.87 -1.02 -9.78
CA ALA A 80 14.58 0.14 -9.24
C ALA A 80 15.89 -0.26 -8.54
N ASN A 81 15.87 -1.33 -7.75
CA ASN A 81 17.07 -1.88 -7.12
C ASN A 81 18.12 -2.31 -8.17
N ASN A 82 17.70 -3.12 -9.16
CA ASN A 82 18.59 -3.64 -10.18
C ASN A 82 19.16 -2.51 -11.06
N GLN A 83 18.34 -1.54 -11.48
CA GLN A 83 18.80 -0.42 -12.28
C GLN A 83 19.88 0.38 -11.56
N VAL A 84 19.62 0.78 -10.31
CA VAL A 84 20.55 1.63 -9.55
C VAL A 84 21.83 0.84 -9.23
N ALA A 85 21.73 -0.40 -8.76
CA ALA A 85 22.90 -1.17 -8.37
C ALA A 85 23.77 -1.60 -9.56
N LEU A 86 23.16 -2.17 -10.61
CA LEU A 86 23.90 -2.74 -11.74
C LEU A 86 24.55 -1.64 -12.58
N SER A 87 23.92 -0.48 -12.73
CA SER A 87 24.48 0.66 -13.50
C SER A 87 25.72 1.30 -12.86
N ASN A 88 26.03 1.00 -11.59
CA ASN A 88 27.27 1.44 -10.96
C ASN A 88 28.51 0.64 -11.39
N SER A 89 28.32 -0.46 -12.13
CA SER A 89 29.42 -1.21 -12.73
C SER A 89 29.69 -0.74 -14.15
N SER A 90 30.94 -0.40 -14.45
CA SER A 90 31.40 -0.07 -15.80
C SER A 90 31.29 -1.24 -16.78
N ALA A 91 31.15 -2.48 -16.28
CA ALA A 91 30.87 -3.65 -17.11
C ALA A 91 29.42 -3.68 -17.63
N VAL A 92 28.50 -2.91 -17.03
CA VAL A 92 27.08 -2.91 -17.35
C VAL A 92 26.63 -1.60 -18.00
N SER A 93 27.10 -0.45 -17.48
CA SER A 93 26.70 0.87 -17.94
C SER A 93 27.89 1.84 -17.97
N ASN A 94 27.86 2.77 -18.92
CA ASN A 94 28.87 3.84 -19.01
C ASN A 94 28.66 4.95 -17.96
N ALA A 95 27.48 5.00 -17.34
CA ALA A 95 27.16 5.97 -16.30
C ALA A 95 26.15 5.39 -15.29
N PRO A 96 26.19 5.81 -14.01
CA PRO A 96 25.18 5.46 -13.01
C PRO A 96 23.77 5.91 -13.43
N ALA A 97 22.77 5.06 -13.15
CA ALA A 97 21.36 5.29 -13.47
C ALA A 97 20.50 5.37 -12.19
N GLY A 98 20.79 6.39 -11.37
CA GLY A 98 20.02 6.73 -10.17
C GLY A 98 20.78 6.57 -8.85
N THR A 99 20.08 6.77 -7.74
CA THR A 99 20.64 6.70 -6.38
C THR A 99 19.69 5.96 -5.44
N TYR A 100 20.03 5.87 -4.15
CA TYR A 100 19.10 5.33 -3.14
C TYR A 100 17.75 6.06 -3.12
N LEU A 101 17.71 7.36 -3.44
CA LEU A 101 16.46 8.11 -3.54
C LEU A 101 15.60 7.62 -4.72
N SER A 102 16.23 7.23 -5.83
CA SER A 102 15.55 6.60 -6.97
C SER A 102 14.95 5.24 -6.57
N VAL A 103 15.64 4.47 -5.73
CA VAL A 103 15.12 3.22 -5.16
C VAL A 103 13.89 3.49 -4.29
N ALA A 104 14.00 4.41 -3.34
CA ALA A 104 12.89 4.79 -2.45
C ALA A 104 11.66 5.26 -3.25
N PHE A 105 11.87 6.12 -4.26
CA PHE A 105 10.82 6.61 -5.14
C PHE A 105 10.20 5.47 -5.96
N GLY A 106 11.02 4.58 -6.53
CA GLY A 106 10.56 3.44 -7.32
C GLY A 106 9.67 2.48 -6.52
N TRP A 107 10.04 2.14 -5.29
CA TRP A 107 9.21 1.31 -4.41
C TRP A 107 7.91 1.99 -3.99
N ALA A 108 7.95 3.28 -3.67
CA ALA A 108 6.75 4.06 -3.36
C ALA A 108 5.78 4.12 -4.56
N LEU A 109 6.32 4.37 -5.76
CA LEU A 109 5.55 4.39 -7.00
C LEU A 109 4.94 3.01 -7.29
N ALA A 110 5.70 1.94 -7.03
CA ALA A 110 5.25 0.57 -7.19
C ALA A 110 4.02 0.25 -6.32
N VAL A 111 4.03 0.69 -5.04
CA VAL A 111 2.86 0.57 -4.15
C VAL A 111 1.68 1.34 -4.70
N MET A 112 1.86 2.61 -5.06
CA MET A 112 0.78 3.46 -5.60
C MET A 112 0.10 2.83 -6.83
N LEU A 113 0.91 2.41 -7.82
CA LEU A 113 0.40 1.81 -9.05
C LEU A 113 -0.25 0.45 -8.78
N GLY A 114 0.36 -0.36 -7.92
CA GLY A 114 -0.21 -1.65 -7.50
C GLY A 114 -1.59 -1.51 -6.86
N VAL A 115 -1.75 -0.51 -5.98
CA VAL A 115 -3.06 -0.20 -5.37
C VAL A 115 -4.03 0.33 -6.43
N TYR A 116 -3.64 1.25 -7.31
CA TYR A 116 -4.54 1.75 -8.36
C TYR A 116 -5.08 0.67 -9.28
N VAL A 117 -4.26 -0.33 -9.63
CA VAL A 117 -4.68 -1.46 -10.48
C VAL A 117 -5.63 -2.42 -9.76
N SER A 118 -5.56 -2.50 -8.44
CA SER A 118 -6.23 -3.57 -7.66
C SER A 118 -7.38 -3.09 -6.78
N ALA A 119 -7.39 -1.81 -6.37
CA ALA A 119 -8.28 -1.27 -5.35
C ALA A 119 -9.75 -1.35 -5.71
N GLY A 120 -10.11 -1.07 -6.97
CA GLY A 120 -11.51 -1.09 -7.43
C GLY A 120 -12.18 -2.48 -7.36
N VAL A 121 -11.40 -3.55 -7.18
CA VAL A 121 -11.90 -4.93 -7.13
C VAL A 121 -11.64 -5.58 -5.77
N SER A 122 -10.44 -5.42 -5.22
CA SER A 122 -9.98 -6.13 -4.02
C SER A 122 -9.81 -5.24 -2.79
N GLY A 123 -9.85 -3.91 -2.96
CA GLY A 123 -9.38 -2.96 -1.94
C GLY A 123 -7.87 -2.72 -1.99
N GLY A 124 -7.11 -3.49 -2.77
CA GLY A 124 -5.69 -3.24 -3.05
C GLY A 124 -4.83 -3.36 -1.81
N HIS A 125 -4.97 -4.45 -1.06
CA HIS A 125 -4.14 -4.70 0.11
C HIS A 125 -2.69 -4.88 -0.30
N ILE A 126 -2.45 -5.69 -1.34
CA ILE A 126 -1.16 -6.03 -1.96
C ILE A 126 -0.04 -6.41 -0.97
N ASN A 127 -0.41 -6.75 0.27
CA ASN A 127 0.46 -6.94 1.42
C ASN A 127 -0.20 -7.89 2.44
N PRO A 128 0.43 -9.03 2.77
CA PRO A 128 -0.09 -9.98 3.75
C PRO A 128 -0.32 -9.40 5.15
N ALA A 129 0.57 -8.50 5.61
CA ALA A 129 0.47 -7.88 6.93
C ALA A 129 -0.74 -6.94 7.02
N ILE A 130 -0.95 -6.10 5.98
CA ILE A 130 -2.13 -5.24 5.88
C ILE A 130 -3.40 -6.08 5.81
N THR A 131 -3.41 -7.14 4.99
CA THR A 131 -4.58 -8.04 4.87
C THR A 131 -4.98 -8.62 6.21
N LEU A 132 -4.01 -9.05 7.02
CA LEU A 132 -4.26 -9.60 8.35
C LEU A 132 -4.78 -8.51 9.31
N ALA A 133 -4.16 -7.34 9.34
CA ALA A 133 -4.61 -6.23 10.17
C ALA A 133 -6.04 -5.79 9.80
N MET A 134 -6.38 -5.72 8.52
CA MET A 134 -7.75 -5.44 8.07
C MET A 134 -8.75 -6.51 8.51
N ALA A 135 -8.34 -7.79 8.56
CA ALA A 135 -9.19 -8.88 9.05
C ALA A 135 -9.47 -8.78 10.55
N ILE A 136 -8.47 -8.34 11.32
CA ILE A 136 -8.58 -8.17 12.78
C ILE A 136 -9.38 -6.91 13.12
N PHE A 137 -9.09 -5.78 12.49
CA PHE A 137 -9.55 -4.46 12.95
C PHE A 137 -10.64 -3.82 12.08
N ARG A 138 -10.87 -4.27 10.84
CA ARG A 138 -11.79 -3.64 9.87
C ARG A 138 -12.85 -4.58 9.31
N GLY A 139 -13.05 -5.73 9.96
CA GLY A 139 -14.08 -6.70 9.57
C GLY A 139 -13.84 -7.36 8.20
N PHE A 140 -12.61 -7.33 7.69
CA PHE A 140 -12.29 -7.99 6.42
C PHE A 140 -12.51 -9.51 6.56
N PRO A 141 -13.21 -10.18 5.62
CA PRO A 141 -13.60 -11.58 5.82
C PRO A 141 -12.40 -12.51 5.94
N TRP A 142 -12.26 -13.19 7.09
CA TRP A 142 -11.18 -14.15 7.37
C TRP A 142 -11.04 -15.24 6.30
N LYS A 143 -12.15 -15.69 5.70
CA LYS A 143 -12.14 -16.68 4.60
C LYS A 143 -11.40 -16.19 3.34
N LYS A 144 -11.27 -14.88 3.14
CA LYS A 144 -10.54 -14.28 2.01
C LYS A 144 -9.05 -14.12 2.29
N VAL A 145 -8.61 -14.12 3.55
CA VAL A 145 -7.20 -13.88 3.92
C VAL A 145 -6.23 -14.85 3.21
N PRO A 146 -6.46 -16.19 3.19
CA PRO A 146 -5.55 -17.10 2.49
C PRO A 146 -5.52 -16.88 0.97
N ILE A 147 -6.64 -16.47 0.37
CA ILE A 147 -6.73 -16.17 -1.08
C ILE A 147 -5.88 -14.94 -1.41
N TYR A 148 -5.94 -13.91 -0.57
CA TYR A 148 -5.12 -12.70 -0.72
C TYR A 148 -3.64 -13.03 -0.57
N TRP A 149 -3.25 -13.79 0.46
CA TRP A 149 -1.85 -14.18 0.65
C TRP A 149 -1.30 -15.00 -0.51
N ALA A 150 -2.09 -15.95 -1.05
CA ALA A 150 -1.70 -16.71 -2.23
C ALA A 150 -1.55 -15.82 -3.47
N ALA A 151 -2.49 -14.91 -3.71
CA ALA A 151 -2.45 -13.96 -4.82
C ALA A 151 -1.24 -13.02 -4.72
N GLN A 152 -1.01 -12.44 -3.55
CA GLN A 152 0.09 -11.53 -3.28
C GLN A 152 1.44 -12.23 -3.46
N LEU A 153 1.61 -13.44 -2.91
CA LEU A 153 2.84 -14.20 -3.04
C LEU A 153 3.12 -14.56 -4.50
N THR A 154 2.14 -15.12 -5.21
CA THR A 154 2.31 -15.52 -6.63
C THR A 154 2.50 -14.31 -7.55
N GLY A 155 1.83 -13.19 -7.26
CA GLY A 155 2.05 -11.91 -7.94
C GLY A 155 3.47 -11.41 -7.72
N SER A 156 3.95 -11.42 -6.47
CA SER A 156 5.30 -10.98 -6.13
C SER A 156 6.40 -11.83 -6.80
N VAL A 157 6.23 -13.16 -6.79
CA VAL A 157 7.10 -14.09 -7.54
C VAL A 157 7.13 -13.73 -9.02
N THR A 158 5.97 -13.50 -9.63
CA THR A 158 5.87 -13.17 -11.06
C THR A 158 6.56 -11.85 -11.38
N GLY A 159 6.29 -10.80 -10.61
CA GLY A 159 6.91 -9.48 -10.81
C GLY A 159 8.44 -9.53 -10.70
N ALA A 160 8.96 -10.21 -9.68
CA ALA A 160 10.42 -10.37 -9.52
C ALA A 160 11.05 -11.27 -10.58
N ALA A 161 10.36 -12.32 -11.04
CA ALA A 161 10.84 -13.17 -12.12
C ALA A 161 10.98 -12.41 -13.44
N LEU A 162 10.02 -11.53 -13.75
CA LEU A 162 10.09 -10.65 -14.92
C LEU A 162 11.30 -9.71 -14.84
N VAL A 163 11.59 -9.14 -13.67
CA VAL A 163 12.77 -8.28 -13.47
C VAL A 163 14.06 -9.08 -13.58
N TYR A 164 14.13 -10.25 -12.96
CA TYR A 164 15.30 -11.12 -13.08
C TYR A 164 15.58 -11.46 -14.54
N TRP A 165 14.55 -11.79 -15.32
CA TRP A 165 14.68 -12.03 -16.75
C TRP A 165 15.18 -10.80 -17.51
N ASN A 166 14.59 -9.63 -17.24
CA ASN A 166 14.97 -8.36 -17.86
C ASN A 166 16.44 -7.98 -17.59
N TYR A 167 16.93 -8.18 -16.37
CA TYR A 167 18.29 -7.83 -15.96
C TYR A 167 19.28 -9.00 -16.03
N ARG A 168 18.89 -10.18 -16.53
CA ARG A 168 19.73 -11.39 -16.48
C ARG A 168 21.13 -11.19 -17.03
N HIS A 169 21.25 -10.59 -18.22
CA HIS A 169 22.56 -10.33 -18.84
C HIS A 169 23.38 -9.28 -18.06
N ALA A 170 22.73 -8.24 -17.54
CA ALA A 170 23.40 -7.25 -16.70
C ALA A 170 23.90 -7.86 -15.39
N ILE A 171 23.13 -8.76 -14.78
CA ILE A 171 23.53 -9.55 -13.61
C ILE A 171 24.73 -10.43 -13.97
N ASP A 172 24.71 -11.12 -15.11
CA ASP A 172 25.84 -11.96 -15.56
C ASP A 172 27.13 -11.13 -15.68
N LEU A 173 27.07 -9.95 -16.30
CA LEU A 173 28.22 -9.04 -16.41
C LEU A 173 28.68 -8.51 -15.05
N TYR A 174 27.74 -8.12 -14.18
CA TYR A 174 28.03 -7.58 -12.85
C TYR A 174 28.69 -8.63 -11.93
N GLU A 175 28.30 -9.89 -12.05
CA GLU A 175 28.84 -11.01 -11.27
C GLU A 175 30.26 -11.41 -11.73
N GLY A 176 30.67 -11.02 -12.95
CA GLY A 176 31.97 -11.33 -13.55
C GLY A 176 31.91 -12.40 -14.64
N GLY A 177 30.73 -12.73 -15.16
CA GLY A 177 30.51 -13.74 -16.19
C GLY A 177 30.30 -15.16 -15.65
N GLY A 178 30.12 -16.13 -16.55
CA GLY A 178 30.08 -17.56 -16.20
C GLY A 178 28.82 -18.06 -15.48
N GLY A 179 27.77 -17.22 -15.37
CA GLY A 179 26.50 -17.62 -14.74
C GLY A 179 26.51 -17.65 -13.21
N ALA A 180 27.50 -17.02 -12.57
CA ALA A 180 27.59 -16.92 -11.11
C ALA A 180 26.40 -16.15 -10.51
N ARG A 181 25.92 -16.58 -9.34
CA ARG A 181 24.81 -15.96 -8.61
C ARG A 181 25.17 -15.85 -7.13
N THR A 182 25.61 -14.67 -6.70
CA THR A 182 26.06 -14.43 -5.33
C THR A 182 25.07 -13.56 -4.57
N ILE A 183 24.83 -13.90 -3.30
CA ILE A 183 23.84 -13.19 -2.48
C ILE A 183 24.32 -11.76 -2.19
N GLU A 184 25.61 -11.62 -1.93
CA GLU A 184 26.27 -10.38 -1.50
C GLU A 184 26.33 -9.33 -2.62
N LYS A 185 26.40 -9.76 -3.88
CA LYS A 185 26.45 -8.84 -5.03
C LYS A 185 25.06 -8.56 -5.61
N THR A 186 24.33 -9.59 -6.03
CA THR A 186 23.09 -9.39 -6.81
C THR A 186 21.85 -10.02 -6.20
N GLY A 187 21.97 -10.98 -5.27
CA GLY A 187 20.81 -11.62 -4.64
C GLY A 187 19.99 -10.64 -3.79
N ALA A 188 20.67 -9.80 -3.01
CA ALA A 188 20.05 -8.75 -2.19
C ALA A 188 19.34 -7.63 -2.99
N LEU A 189 19.44 -7.62 -4.33
CA LEU A 189 18.69 -6.68 -5.16
C LEU A 189 17.20 -7.05 -5.27
N PHE A 190 16.83 -8.27 -4.95
CA PHE A 190 15.46 -8.78 -5.10
C PHE A 190 14.70 -8.81 -3.77
N PHE A 191 15.35 -9.21 -2.68
CA PHE A 191 14.76 -9.34 -1.34
C PHE A 191 15.46 -8.44 -0.33
N THR A 192 14.89 -8.29 0.86
CA THR A 192 15.45 -7.43 1.90
C THR A 192 16.61 -8.09 2.65
N SER A 193 17.62 -7.27 2.92
CA SER A 193 18.79 -7.62 3.72
C SER A 193 19.15 -6.47 4.63
N SER A 194 19.73 -6.78 5.78
CA SER A 194 20.23 -5.77 6.72
C SER A 194 21.68 -5.43 6.47
N LEU A 195 22.09 -4.25 6.92
CA LEU A 195 23.52 -3.94 7.03
C LEU A 195 24.20 -4.83 8.09
N PRO A 196 25.50 -5.18 7.92
CA PRO A 196 26.18 -6.13 8.80
C PRO A 196 26.20 -5.70 10.28
N TYR A 197 26.36 -4.40 10.56
CA TYR A 197 26.48 -3.86 11.92
C TYR A 197 25.18 -3.89 12.73
N VAL A 198 24.02 -3.97 12.07
CA VAL A 198 22.71 -3.88 12.75
C VAL A 198 22.43 -5.21 13.43
N SER A 199 22.03 -5.21 14.70
CA SER A 199 21.67 -6.44 15.42
C SER A 199 20.34 -7.03 14.93
N ASN A 200 20.09 -8.32 15.13
CA ASN A 200 18.82 -8.94 14.74
C ASN A 200 17.61 -8.30 15.45
N PHE A 201 17.77 -7.88 16.71
CA PHE A 201 16.75 -7.14 17.45
C PHE A 201 16.44 -5.79 16.78
N ASN A 202 17.46 -5.01 16.44
CA ASN A 202 17.27 -3.73 15.77
C ASN A 202 16.67 -3.90 14.37
N CYS A 203 17.01 -4.99 13.67
CA CYS A 203 16.39 -5.31 12.39
C CYS A 203 14.88 -5.55 12.53
N PHE A 204 14.48 -6.38 13.50
CA PHE A 204 13.07 -6.61 13.80
C PHE A 204 12.36 -5.31 14.20
N TYR A 205 12.95 -4.53 15.10
CA TYR A 205 12.39 -3.25 15.54
C TYR A 205 12.21 -2.26 14.38
N ASN A 206 13.16 -2.19 13.44
CA ASN A 206 13.05 -1.29 12.29
C ASN A 206 11.85 -1.67 11.40
N GLU A 207 11.71 -2.95 11.04
CA GLU A 207 10.58 -3.41 10.22
C GLU A 207 9.24 -3.30 10.94
N PHE A 208 9.23 -3.59 12.25
CA PHE A 208 8.08 -3.38 13.12
C PHE A 208 7.64 -1.91 13.11
N LEU A 209 8.57 -0.99 13.37
CA LEU A 209 8.31 0.44 13.46
C LEU A 209 7.80 1.01 12.14
N MET A 210 8.50 0.74 11.04
CA MET A 210 8.09 1.27 9.73
C MET A 210 6.73 0.72 9.30
N THR A 211 6.44 -0.56 9.57
CA THR A 211 5.15 -1.16 9.21
C THR A 211 4.01 -0.68 10.12
N ALA A 212 4.29 -0.40 11.40
CA ALA A 212 3.31 0.23 12.29
C ALA A 212 2.92 1.62 11.79
N ILE A 213 3.90 2.45 11.40
CA ILE A 213 3.66 3.77 10.82
C ILE A 213 2.87 3.64 9.51
N LEU A 214 3.28 2.72 8.62
CA LEU A 214 2.54 2.45 7.38
C LEU A 214 1.07 2.11 7.67
N MET A 215 0.81 1.20 8.60
CA MET A 215 -0.55 0.77 8.91
C MET A 215 -1.39 1.90 9.49
N ILE A 216 -0.83 2.76 10.37
CA ILE A 216 -1.52 3.94 10.90
C ILE A 216 -2.06 4.80 9.74
N PHE A 217 -1.24 5.06 8.72
CA PHE A 217 -1.68 5.83 7.56
C PHE A 217 -2.64 5.07 6.65
N VAL A 218 -2.48 3.76 6.48
CA VAL A 218 -3.42 2.93 5.72
C VAL A 218 -4.83 3.03 6.30
N VAL A 219 -4.96 2.95 7.63
CA VAL A 219 -6.29 3.11 8.26
C VAL A 219 -6.76 4.55 8.29
N ALA A 220 -5.87 5.53 8.49
CA ALA A 220 -6.22 6.96 8.50
C ALA A 220 -6.79 7.43 7.16
N VAL A 221 -6.20 6.97 6.05
CA VAL A 221 -6.66 7.28 4.69
C VAL A 221 -8.08 6.74 4.42
N GLY A 222 -8.46 5.65 5.07
CA GLY A 222 -9.80 5.06 4.95
C GLY A 222 -10.83 5.60 5.94
N ASP A 223 -10.44 6.49 6.86
CA ASP A 223 -11.29 6.95 7.96
C ASP A 223 -11.98 8.28 7.65
N ASN A 224 -13.25 8.21 7.25
CA ASN A 224 -14.08 9.39 7.00
C ASN A 224 -14.36 10.25 8.26
N GLY A 225 -14.10 9.72 9.46
CA GLY A 225 -14.18 10.46 10.72
C GLY A 225 -12.92 11.28 11.03
N ASN A 226 -11.89 11.19 10.18
CA ASN A 226 -10.67 11.97 10.20
C ASN A 226 -10.55 12.83 8.91
N ALA A 227 -9.42 13.48 8.68
CA ALA A 227 -9.11 14.20 7.46
C ALA A 227 -8.77 13.25 6.29
N ALA A 228 -9.71 12.38 5.92
CA ALA A 228 -9.56 11.47 4.79
C ALA A 228 -9.30 12.27 3.49
N PRO A 229 -8.37 11.80 2.63
CA PRO A 229 -8.13 12.45 1.36
C PRO A 229 -9.36 12.32 0.43
N PRO A 230 -9.46 13.16 -0.61
CA PRO A 230 -10.50 13.02 -1.62
C PRO A 230 -10.56 11.60 -2.22
N LYS A 231 -11.72 11.22 -2.76
CA LYS A 231 -11.91 9.91 -3.38
C LYS A 231 -10.80 9.62 -4.39
N ASN A 232 -10.29 8.38 -4.38
CA ASN A 232 -9.21 7.88 -5.24
C ASN A 232 -7.82 8.54 -5.03
N MET A 233 -7.65 9.43 -4.06
CA MET A 233 -6.35 10.01 -3.71
C MET A 233 -5.59 9.23 -2.64
N GLY A 234 -6.23 8.24 -2.01
CA GLY A 234 -5.59 7.37 -1.00
C GLY A 234 -4.25 6.76 -1.45
N PRO A 235 -4.13 6.18 -2.66
CA PRO A 235 -2.86 5.64 -3.13
C PRO A 235 -1.72 6.66 -3.23
N ILE A 236 -2.02 7.94 -3.53
CA ILE A 236 -1.02 9.02 -3.57
C ILE A 236 -0.56 9.39 -2.15
N VAL A 237 -1.43 9.33 -1.15
CA VAL A 237 -1.01 9.51 0.25
C VAL A 237 -0.08 8.36 0.66
N ILE A 238 -0.44 7.12 0.34
CA ILE A 238 0.38 5.95 0.64
C ILE A 238 1.73 5.99 -0.10
N PHE A 239 1.78 6.54 -1.32
CA PHE A 239 3.04 6.84 -2.02
C PHE A 239 3.98 7.67 -1.14
N TRP A 240 3.52 8.82 -0.64
CA TRP A 240 4.37 9.71 0.16
C TRP A 240 4.77 9.09 1.50
N VAL A 241 3.90 8.28 2.11
CA VAL A 241 4.23 7.55 3.33
C VAL A 241 5.34 6.53 3.07
N VAL A 242 5.20 5.67 2.06
CA VAL A 242 6.22 4.65 1.72
C VAL A 242 7.53 5.31 1.29
N PHE A 243 7.45 6.38 0.50
CA PHE A 243 8.63 7.16 0.09
C PHE A 243 9.37 7.74 1.30
N GLY A 244 8.63 8.38 2.22
CA GLY A 244 9.19 8.93 3.45
C GLY A 244 9.84 7.86 4.32
N LEU A 245 9.17 6.72 4.53
CA LEU A 245 9.71 5.59 5.29
C LEU A 245 11.00 5.05 4.65
N ALA A 246 11.01 4.82 3.34
CA ALA A 246 12.19 4.33 2.63
C ALA A 246 13.36 5.34 2.67
N ALA A 247 13.07 6.63 2.47
CA ALA A 247 14.06 7.69 2.45
C ALA A 247 14.67 8.00 3.83
N THR A 248 13.96 7.71 4.93
CA THR A 248 14.38 8.09 6.29
C THR A 248 14.75 6.92 7.19
N LEU A 249 14.09 5.76 7.04
CA LEU A 249 14.26 4.60 7.92
C LEU A 249 14.71 3.33 7.16
N GLY A 250 14.78 3.39 5.84
CA GLY A 250 14.97 2.20 5.01
C GLY A 250 16.38 1.61 4.97
N MET A 251 17.42 2.40 5.23
CA MET A 251 18.83 2.00 5.04
C MET A 251 19.22 0.73 5.83
N GLN A 252 18.69 0.57 7.04
CA GLN A 252 19.16 -0.49 7.96
C GLN A 252 18.74 -1.91 7.53
N THR A 253 17.54 -2.04 6.95
CA THR A 253 16.90 -3.34 6.67
C THR A 253 16.32 -3.46 5.27
N SER A 254 16.46 -2.42 4.44
CA SER A 254 15.87 -2.32 3.09
C SER A 254 14.33 -2.33 3.06
N PHE A 255 13.72 -1.85 4.17
CA PHE A 255 12.28 -1.57 4.31
C PHE A 255 11.37 -2.64 3.69
N SER A 256 11.33 -3.82 4.30
CA SER A 256 10.47 -4.91 3.86
C SER A 256 9.01 -4.48 3.83
N LEU A 257 8.45 -4.05 4.96
CA LEU A 257 7.05 -3.60 5.13
C LEU A 257 5.95 -4.62 4.77
N ASN A 258 6.30 -5.67 4.02
CA ASN A 258 5.38 -6.51 3.27
C ASN A 258 5.98 -7.92 3.12
N PRO A 259 5.38 -8.93 3.79
CA PRO A 259 5.86 -10.30 3.72
C PRO A 259 5.94 -10.88 2.30
N ALA A 260 4.99 -10.58 1.42
CA ALA A 260 4.99 -11.10 0.03
C ALA A 260 6.12 -10.49 -0.80
N ARG A 261 6.40 -9.18 -0.60
CA ARG A 261 7.47 -8.43 -1.27
C ARG A 261 8.88 -8.93 -0.93
N ASP A 262 9.05 -9.64 0.18
CA ASP A 262 10.33 -10.32 0.48
C ASP A 262 10.31 -11.78 0.05
N LEU A 263 9.28 -12.53 0.46
CA LEU A 263 9.21 -13.98 0.26
C LEU A 263 9.17 -14.36 -1.23
N GLY A 264 8.40 -13.62 -2.04
CA GLY A 264 8.27 -13.89 -3.47
C GLY A 264 9.59 -13.74 -4.23
N PRO A 265 10.26 -12.58 -4.18
CA PRO A 265 11.55 -12.40 -4.83
C PRO A 265 12.65 -13.32 -4.28
N ARG A 266 12.58 -13.71 -2.99
CA ARG A 266 13.49 -14.71 -2.39
C ARG A 266 13.31 -16.11 -2.99
N LEU A 267 12.07 -16.51 -3.30
CA LEU A 267 11.82 -17.75 -4.05
C LEU A 267 12.43 -17.66 -5.46
N VAL A 268 12.29 -16.51 -6.14
CA VAL A 268 12.86 -16.31 -7.48
C VAL A 268 14.39 -16.44 -7.46
N THR A 269 15.07 -15.79 -6.51
CA THR A 269 16.54 -15.92 -6.40
C THR A 269 16.96 -17.35 -6.05
N TRP A 270 16.21 -18.04 -5.19
CA TRP A 270 16.48 -19.45 -4.92
C TRP A 270 16.43 -20.31 -6.20
N PHE A 271 15.38 -20.18 -7.00
CA PHE A 271 15.25 -20.90 -8.28
C PHE A 271 16.26 -20.44 -9.34
N ALA A 272 16.69 -19.18 -9.29
CA ALA A 272 17.67 -18.61 -10.22
C ALA A 272 19.11 -19.08 -9.97
N GLY A 273 19.36 -19.87 -8.91
CA GLY A 273 20.67 -20.47 -8.63
C GLY A 273 21.50 -19.77 -7.56
N TYR A 274 20.92 -18.85 -6.78
CA TYR A 274 21.62 -18.20 -5.64
C TYR A 274 21.83 -19.13 -4.43
N GLY A 275 21.32 -20.36 -4.50
CA GLY A 275 21.51 -21.40 -3.48
C GLY A 275 20.56 -21.28 -2.29
N SER A 276 20.56 -22.30 -1.43
CA SER A 276 19.69 -22.36 -0.24
C SER A 276 20.06 -21.34 0.83
N HIS A 277 21.23 -20.70 0.72
CA HIS A 277 21.68 -19.73 1.71
C HIS A 277 20.76 -18.51 1.83
N VAL A 278 19.94 -18.21 0.80
CA VAL A 278 18.90 -17.17 0.85
C VAL A 278 17.92 -17.37 2.02
N TRP A 279 17.78 -18.59 2.55
CA TRP A 279 16.89 -18.94 3.67
C TRP A 279 17.58 -18.90 5.03
N SER A 280 18.91 -18.99 5.07
CA SER A 280 19.69 -19.08 6.31
C SER A 280 20.43 -17.80 6.69
N ILE A 281 20.33 -16.75 5.87
CA ILE A 281 20.93 -15.42 6.15
C ILE A 281 20.59 -15.00 7.58
N ARG A 282 21.63 -14.71 8.38
CA ARG A 282 21.56 -14.23 9.77
C ARG A 282 20.57 -15.01 10.68
N SER A 283 20.59 -16.33 10.60
CA SER A 283 19.73 -17.22 11.40
C SER A 283 18.24 -17.07 11.06
N HIS A 284 17.90 -17.25 9.78
CA HIS A 284 16.52 -17.17 9.27
C HIS A 284 15.90 -15.77 9.36
N TYR A 285 16.71 -14.75 9.03
CA TYR A 285 16.30 -13.33 8.97
C TYR A 285 14.98 -13.11 8.24
N TRP A 286 14.78 -13.78 7.11
CA TRP A 286 13.59 -13.62 6.29
C TRP A 286 12.30 -13.85 7.09
N PHE A 287 12.26 -14.85 7.96
CA PHE A 287 11.06 -15.18 8.72
C PHE A 287 10.82 -14.19 9.86
N VAL A 288 11.83 -13.99 10.72
CA VAL A 288 11.66 -13.15 11.92
C VAL A 288 11.53 -11.68 11.53
N VAL A 289 12.37 -11.18 10.64
CA VAL A 289 12.43 -9.76 10.32
C VAL A 289 11.47 -9.40 9.19
N ALA A 290 11.48 -10.12 8.07
CA ALA A 290 10.69 -9.72 6.89
C ALA A 290 9.24 -10.24 6.90
N ILE A 291 8.90 -11.26 7.71
CA ILE A 291 7.51 -11.73 7.90
C ILE A 291 6.94 -11.23 9.23
N LEU A 292 7.53 -11.64 10.36
CA LEU A 292 6.96 -11.34 11.68
C LEU A 292 7.04 -9.85 12.03
N GLY A 293 8.15 -9.17 11.70
CA GLY A 293 8.30 -7.72 11.91
C GLY A 293 7.13 -6.93 11.32
N PRO A 294 6.85 -7.03 10.00
CA PRO A 294 5.72 -6.37 9.37
C PRO A 294 4.35 -6.79 9.93
N VAL A 295 4.14 -8.08 10.21
CA VAL A 295 2.87 -8.56 10.77
C VAL A 295 2.60 -7.93 12.14
N CYS A 296 3.59 -7.97 13.04
CA CYS A 296 3.48 -7.36 14.36
C CYS A 296 3.31 -5.83 14.25
N GLY A 297 4.08 -5.19 13.37
CA GLY A 297 3.98 -3.76 13.10
C GLY A 297 2.59 -3.35 12.64
N ALA A 298 2.02 -4.04 11.64
CA ALA A 298 0.69 -3.74 11.14
C ALA A 298 -0.40 -3.91 12.20
N ILE A 299 -0.36 -4.99 12.99
CA ILE A 299 -1.32 -5.20 14.08
C ILE A 299 -1.24 -4.07 15.11
N VAL A 300 -0.02 -3.69 15.53
CA VAL A 300 0.17 -2.63 16.53
C VAL A 300 -0.19 -1.26 15.95
N GLY A 301 0.15 -0.97 14.69
CA GLY A 301 -0.19 0.29 14.04
C GLY A 301 -1.71 0.50 13.93
N ALA A 302 -2.45 -0.53 13.52
CA ALA A 302 -3.91 -0.49 13.50
C ALA A 302 -4.49 -0.28 14.92
N PHE A 303 -3.96 -1.00 15.92
CA PHE A 303 -4.35 -0.81 17.31
C PHE A 303 -4.10 0.62 17.83
N ILE A 304 -2.93 1.19 17.55
CA ILE A 304 -2.58 2.55 17.96
C ILE A 304 -3.56 3.56 17.36
N TYR A 305 -3.86 3.44 16.07
CA TYR A 305 -4.82 4.34 15.44
C TYR A 305 -6.21 4.21 16.06
N ASP A 306 -6.71 2.98 16.23
CA ASP A 306 -8.05 2.74 16.77
C ASP A 306 -8.20 3.23 18.21
N PHE A 307 -7.17 3.05 19.03
CA PHE A 307 -7.25 3.38 20.45
C PHE A 307 -7.03 4.87 20.73
N PHE A 308 -6.14 5.52 19.97
CA PHE A 308 -5.70 6.89 20.28
C PHE A 308 -6.19 7.97 19.32
N ILE A 309 -6.60 7.61 18.08
CA ILE A 309 -6.91 8.59 17.03
C ILE A 309 -8.35 8.46 16.53
N ALA A 310 -8.81 7.24 16.25
CA ALA A 310 -10.13 7.00 15.70
C ALA A 310 -11.24 7.55 16.61
N THR A 311 -12.18 8.28 16.02
CA THR A 311 -13.42 8.66 16.70
C THR A 311 -14.50 7.60 16.47
N ASN A 312 -15.59 7.61 17.25
CA ASN A 312 -16.64 6.56 17.35
C ASN A 312 -17.34 6.11 16.04
N GLN A 313 -16.90 6.58 14.87
CA GLN A 313 -17.44 6.21 13.56
C GLN A 313 -16.63 5.13 12.83
N VAL A 314 -15.44 4.75 13.33
CA VAL A 314 -14.67 3.66 12.73
C VAL A 314 -15.34 2.33 13.05
N THR A 315 -15.73 1.59 12.01
CA THR A 315 -16.23 0.21 12.10
C THR A 315 -15.07 -0.71 12.49
N CYS A 316 -14.62 -0.58 13.74
CA CYS A 316 -13.71 -1.54 14.33
C CYS A 316 -14.51 -2.80 14.64
N ALA A 317 -13.99 -3.99 14.33
CA ALA A 317 -14.61 -5.24 14.80
C ALA A 317 -14.72 -5.27 16.34
N LEU A 318 -13.90 -4.48 17.05
CA LEU A 318 -13.97 -4.26 18.50
C LEU A 318 -15.07 -3.28 18.93
N HIS A 319 -15.57 -2.43 18.03
CA HIS A 319 -16.63 -1.45 18.28
C HIS A 319 -17.96 -1.77 17.56
N GLY A 320 -18.01 -2.87 16.80
CA GLY A 320 -19.21 -3.35 16.11
C GLY A 320 -20.16 -4.10 17.04
N HIS A 321 -21.43 -3.70 17.04
CA HIS A 321 -22.53 -4.22 17.88
C HIS A 321 -22.91 -5.70 17.63
N ASN A 322 -22.04 -6.52 17.01
CA ASN A 322 -22.22 -7.97 16.88
C ASN A 322 -20.86 -8.67 16.78
N SER A 323 -20.63 -9.60 17.71
CA SER A 323 -19.58 -10.64 17.74
C SER A 323 -18.15 -10.27 18.15
N LEU A 324 -17.96 -9.87 19.42
CA LEU A 324 -16.72 -10.16 20.14
C LEU A 324 -16.65 -11.67 20.47
N PRO A 325 -15.49 -12.34 20.28
CA PRO A 325 -15.26 -13.67 20.85
C PRO A 325 -15.44 -13.64 22.37
N SER A 326 -16.17 -14.60 22.93
CA SER A 326 -16.66 -14.63 24.33
C SER A 326 -15.60 -14.48 25.43
N PHE A 327 -14.32 -14.60 25.09
CA PHE A 327 -13.21 -14.44 26.02
C PHE A 327 -12.85 -12.98 26.33
N LEU A 328 -13.11 -12.03 25.41
CA LEU A 328 -12.70 -10.62 25.58
C LEU A 328 -13.79 -9.73 26.22
N SER A 329 -15.03 -10.19 26.31
CA SER A 329 -16.13 -9.43 26.93
C SER A 329 -16.00 -9.25 28.44
N LYS A 330 -15.07 -9.98 29.09
CA LYS A 330 -14.85 -9.93 30.55
C LYS A 330 -13.91 -8.81 31.01
N VAL A 331 -13.25 -8.11 30.09
CA VAL A 331 -12.19 -7.14 30.41
C VAL A 331 -12.65 -5.67 30.29
N ILE A 332 -13.79 -5.41 29.64
CA ILE A 332 -14.28 -4.05 29.38
C ILE A 332 -15.54 -3.77 30.22
N PRO A 333 -15.51 -2.83 31.18
CA PRO A 333 -16.71 -2.41 31.91
C PRO A 333 -17.66 -1.66 30.94
N GLY A 334 -18.79 -2.28 30.62
CA GLY A 334 -19.80 -1.68 29.75
C GLY A 334 -20.45 -0.45 30.40
N ARG A 335 -20.35 0.72 29.75
CA ARG A 335 -21.23 1.85 30.05
C ARG A 335 -22.61 1.54 29.45
N ARG A 336 -23.63 1.44 30.32
CA ARG A 336 -25.05 1.41 29.93
C ARG A 336 -25.39 2.66 29.11
N ASN A 337 -25.96 2.44 27.92
CA ASN A 337 -26.62 3.48 27.14
C ASN A 337 -27.72 4.14 27.98
N ARG A 338 -27.65 5.46 28.12
CA ARG A 338 -28.72 6.29 28.66
C ARG A 338 -29.34 7.06 27.50
N GLN A 339 -30.19 6.37 26.74
CA GLN A 339 -31.11 6.99 25.80
C GLN A 339 -32.43 6.21 25.90
N GLU A 340 -33.30 6.68 26.77
CA GLU A 340 -34.75 6.52 26.73
C GLU A 340 -35.31 7.23 27.96
N HIS A 341 -35.74 8.49 27.77
CA HIS A 341 -36.81 9.20 28.51
C HIS A 341 -36.71 10.69 28.21
N HIS A 342 -37.26 11.09 27.06
CA HIS A 342 -37.94 12.38 26.90
C HIS A 342 -38.74 12.31 25.60
N ASN A 343 -39.94 11.73 25.71
CA ASN A 343 -41.06 11.97 24.80
C ASN A 343 -42.30 11.51 25.56
N GLY A 344 -42.99 12.48 26.17
CA GLY A 344 -44.17 12.24 26.96
C GLY A 344 -44.37 13.39 27.93
N LEU A 345 -45.31 14.27 27.58
CA LEU A 345 -45.99 15.31 28.37
C LEU A 345 -45.85 16.69 27.72
N GLU A 346 -46.73 16.96 26.77
CA GLU A 346 -47.51 18.20 26.69
C GLU A 346 -48.57 18.04 25.59
N ALA A 347 -49.68 17.41 25.96
CA ALA A 347 -50.93 17.48 25.24
C ALA A 347 -52.07 17.40 26.25
N GLY A 348 -52.72 18.54 26.47
CA GLY A 348 -54.05 18.64 27.05
C GLY A 348 -54.09 18.89 28.55
N GLU A 349 -54.41 20.13 28.93
CA GLU A 349 -55.50 20.39 29.87
C GLU A 349 -56.08 21.78 29.58
N ALA A 350 -57.41 21.81 29.58
CA ALA A 350 -58.30 22.97 29.48
C ALA A 350 -58.75 23.37 30.89
#